data_AF-A0A530Y3J2-F1
#
_entry.id   AF-A0A530Y3J2-F1
#
_cell.length_a   1.000
_cell.length_b   1.000
_cell.length_c   1.000
_cell.angle_alpha   90.00
_cell.angle_beta   90.00
_cell.angle_gamma   90.00
#
_symmetry.space_group_name_H-M   'P 1'
#
loop_
_entity.id
_entity.type
_entity.pdbx_description
1 polymer ?
#
loop_
_entity_poly.entity_id
_entity_poly.type
_entity_poly.pdbx_seq_one_letter_code
_entity_poly.pdbx_strand_id
1 'polypeptide(L)' 'AGAYGLFHKGRDYRSEVAESAQRWSFDLVEHASATDAHGVILELSDLRQLT' A
#
# COMPACT_ATOMS: atom_id res chain seq x y z
N ALA A 1 -3.24 -6.82 -16.92
CA ALA A 1 -3.26 -7.17 -15.49
C ALA A 1 -2.20 -6.31 -14.81
N GLY A 2 -2.59 -5.47 -13.84
CA GLY A 2 -1.64 -4.69 -13.04
C GLY A 2 -0.83 -5.57 -12.08
N ALA A 3 0.13 -4.99 -11.38
CA ALA A 3 0.96 -5.70 -10.41
C ALA A 3 0.22 -5.91 -9.07
N TYR A 4 0.64 -6.94 -8.32
CA TYR A 4 0.17 -7.26 -6.97
C TYR A 4 1.35 -7.39 -6.01
N GLY A 5 1.22 -6.91 -4.77
CA GLY A 5 2.27 -7.03 -3.77
C GLY A 5 1.82 -6.76 -2.34
N LEU A 6 2.54 -7.39 -1.40
CA LEU A 6 2.38 -7.19 0.05
C LEU A 6 3.58 -6.42 0.60
N PHE A 7 3.33 -5.37 1.39
CA PHE A 7 4.37 -4.51 1.93
C PHE A 7 4.16 -4.29 3.42
N HIS A 8 5.11 -4.72 4.24
CA HIS A 8 5.13 -4.35 5.66
C HIS A 8 5.57 -2.90 5.83
N LYS A 9 4.78 -2.12 6.56
CA LYS A 9 4.98 -0.70 6.75
C LYS A 9 4.78 -0.30 8.21
N GLY A 10 5.49 0.76 8.60
CA GLY A 10 5.33 1.42 9.89
C GLY A 10 4.14 2.38 9.91
N ARG A 11 4.00 3.09 11.03
CA ARG A 11 2.87 3.98 11.37
C ARG A 11 2.55 5.08 10.35
N ASP A 12 3.57 5.53 9.62
CA ASP A 12 3.51 6.72 8.76
C ASP A 12 3.22 6.40 7.28
N TYR A 13 2.86 5.15 6.95
CA TYR A 13 2.65 4.68 5.58
C TYR A 13 1.58 5.47 4.81
N ARG A 14 0.62 6.09 5.50
CA ARG A 14 -0.46 6.85 4.85
C ARG A 14 0.07 8.00 3.99
N SER A 15 1.16 8.65 4.43
CA SER A 15 1.81 9.71 3.65
C SER A 15 2.47 9.15 2.39
N GLU A 16 3.11 7.99 2.48
CA GLU A 16 3.72 7.31 1.32
C GLU A 16 2.66 6.86 0.31
N VAL A 17 1.52 6.34 0.78
CA VAL A 17 0.37 5.99 -0.06
C VAL A 17 -0.19 7.22 -0.75
N ALA A 18 -0.36 8.32 -0.01
CA ALA A 18 -0.87 9.59 -0.56
C ALA A 18 0.07 10.17 -1.63
N GLU A 19 1.39 10.07 -1.44
CA GLU A 19 2.36 10.45 -2.47
C GLU A 19 2.27 9.54 -3.69
N SER A 20 2.20 8.22 -3.48
CA SER A 20 2.16 7.23 -4.56
C SER A 20 0.90 7.36 -5.42
N ALA A 21 -0.24 7.67 -4.80
CA ALA A 21 -1.53 7.89 -5.45
C ALA A 21 -1.54 9.10 -6.40
N GLN A 22 -0.53 9.99 -6.33
CA GLN A 22 -0.39 11.10 -7.30
C GLN A 22 0.09 10.63 -8.67
N ARG A 23 0.76 9.48 -8.75
CA ARG A 23 1.38 8.95 -9.98
C ARG A 23 0.80 7.61 -10.42
N TRP A 24 0.13 6.90 -9.51
CA TRP A 24 -0.36 5.54 -9.73
C TRP A 24 -1.80 5.37 -9.25
N SER A 25 -2.55 4.53 -9.96
CA SER A 25 -3.85 3.99 -9.55
C SER A 25 -3.64 2.53 -9.11
N PHE A 26 -4.24 2.16 -7.98
CA PHE A 26 -4.18 0.82 -7.41
C PHE A 26 -5.31 0.63 -6.39
N ASP A 27 -5.70 -0.62 -6.16
CA ASP A 27 -6.50 -0.99 -5.00
C ASP A 27 -5.60 -1.18 -3.78
N LEU A 28 -6.12 -0.89 -2.58
CA LEU A 28 -5.38 -0.99 -1.32
C LEU A 28 -6.23 -1.65 -0.23
N VAL A 29 -5.70 -2.70 0.39
CA VAL A 29 -6.23 -3.29 1.62
C VAL A 29 -5.18 -3.17 2.73
N GLU A 30 -5.62 -2.76 3.91
CA GLU A 30 -4.77 -2.63 5.10
C GLU A 30 -5.02 -3.80 6.05
N HIS A 31 -3.97 -4.54 6.38
CA HIS A 31 -4.02 -5.59 7.40
C HIS A 31 -3.21 -5.19 8.61
N ALA A 32 -3.72 -5.43 9.82
CA ALA A 32 -2.91 -5.26 11.03
C ALA A 32 -1.75 -6.25 11.03
N SER A 33 -0.55 -5.81 11.42
CA SER A 33 0.59 -6.72 11.55
C SER A 33 0.38 -7.63 12.77
N ALA A 34 0.57 -8.93 12.58
CA ALA A 34 0.47 -9.91 13.67
C ALA A 34 1.67 -9.84 14.64
N THR A 35 2.81 -9.31 14.18
CA THR A 35 4.08 -9.30 14.92
C THR A 35 4.51 -7.91 15.37
N ASP A 36 4.02 -6.85 14.73
CA ASP A 36 4.27 -5.46 15.11
C ASP A 36 2.96 -4.78 15.48
N ALA A 37 2.75 -4.49 16.77
CA ALA A 37 1.53 -3.86 17.28
C ALA A 37 1.26 -2.47 16.69
N HIS A 38 2.25 -1.85 16.05
CA HIS A 38 2.14 -0.55 15.40
C HIS A 38 2.35 -0.61 13.89
N GLY A 39 2.54 -1.81 13.33
CA GLY A 39 2.78 -2.05 11.92
C GLY A 39 1.52 -2.46 11.18
N VAL A 40 1.54 -2.28 9.86
CA VAL A 40 0.51 -2.76 8.94
C VAL A 40 1.15 -3.54 7.79
N ILE A 41 0.40 -4.44 7.19
CA ILE A 41 0.71 -5.02 5.88
C ILE A 41 -0.24 -4.37 4.88
N LEU A 42 0.33 -3.71 3.88
CA LEU A 42 -0.42 -3.17 2.75
C LEU A 42 -0.48 -4.21 1.65
N GLU A 43 -1.68 -4.51 1.19
CA GLU A 43 -1.94 -5.32 0.01
C GLU A 43 -2.37 -4.41 -1.13
N LEU A 44 -1.54 -4.36 -2.18
CA LEU A 44 -1.80 -3.56 -3.36
C LEU A 44 -2.14 -4.49 -4.52
N SER A 45 -3.15 -4.10 -5.31
CA SER A 45 -3.51 -4.80 -6.54
C SER A 45 -3.87 -3.82 -7.66
N ASP A 46 -3.89 -4.33 -8.89
CA ASP A 46 -4.21 -3.58 -10.11
C ASP A 46 -3.39 -2.28 -10.31
N LEU A 47 -2.10 -2.31 -9.95
CA LEU A 47 -1.22 -1.14 -10.06
C LEU A 47 -1.05 -0.70 -11.52
N ARG A 48 -1.37 0.57 -11.80
CA ARG A 48 -1.33 1.22 -13.13
C ARG A 48 -0.80 2.66 -13.02
N GLN A 49 -0.05 3.14 -14.01
CA GLN A 49 0.38 4.54 -14.07
C GLN A 49 -0.80 5.44 -14.46
N LEU A 50 -0.91 6.60 -13.81
CA LEU A 50 -1.80 7.67 -14.23
C LEU A 50 -1.12 8.37 -15.43
N THR A 51 -1.76 8.30 -16.60
CA THR A 51 -1.28 8.94 -17.84
C THR A 51 -1.95 10.30 -18.02
#